data_AF-A0A962UEI2-F1
#
_entry.id   AF-A0A962UEI2-F1
#
_cell.length_a   1.000
_cell.length_b   1.000
_cell.length_c   1.000
_cell.angle_alpha   90.00
_cell.angle_beta   90.00
_cell.angle_gamma   90.00
#
_symmetry.space_group_name_H-M   'P 1'
#
loop_
_entity.id
_entity.type
_entity.pdbx_description
1 polymer ?
#
loop_
_entity_poly.entity_id
_entity_poly.type
_entity_poly.pdbx_seq_one_letter_code
_entity_poly.pdbx_strand_id
1 'polypeptide(L)'
;SAAPSHGMVLGRLSAYWRALGVSDPDQIAALSEQALRRGMPDRPESPDPLTGALAAARDLLDDWLARTLDLPRQPQALAAARAALLGGAVPDWPAVLFAPPDAARDVSGALRAAVAEPAPAPAPGTMPAQRIELFSLLDPLRHWRRSVSSPSEKTPS
;
A
#
# COMPACT_ATOMS: atom_id res chain seq x y z
N SER A 1 9.79 17.07 -14.96
CA SER A 1 8.54 16.98 -14.16
C SER A 1 8.38 18.22 -13.33
N ALA A 2 7.20 18.86 -13.37
CA ALA A 2 6.86 19.88 -12.39
C ALA A 2 6.60 19.20 -11.05
N ALA A 3 7.13 19.75 -9.95
CA ALA A 3 6.81 19.26 -8.61
C ALA A 3 5.30 19.47 -8.36
N PRO A 4 4.59 18.49 -7.77
CA PRO A 4 3.18 18.66 -7.44
C PRO A 4 3.02 19.84 -6.48
N SER A 5 1.97 20.64 -6.71
CA SER A 5 1.68 21.78 -5.84
C SER A 5 1.29 21.29 -4.44
N HIS A 6 1.65 22.06 -3.42
CA HIS A 6 1.34 21.74 -2.01
C HIS A 6 -0.16 21.43 -1.79
N GLY A 7 -1.04 22.20 -2.43
CA GLY A 7 -2.49 21.98 -2.38
C GLY A 7 -2.94 20.64 -3.00
N MET A 8 -2.26 20.16 -4.05
CA MET A 8 -2.54 18.84 -4.63
C MET A 8 -2.21 17.72 -3.63
N VAL A 9 -1.06 17.81 -2.96
CA VAL A 9 -0.64 16.81 -1.96
C VAL A 9 -1.60 16.80 -0.78
N LEU A 10 -1.98 17.97 -0.28
CA LEU A 10 -2.97 18.09 0.81
C LEU A 10 -4.33 17.51 0.42
N GLY A 11 -4.80 17.78 -0.81
CA GLY A 11 -6.03 17.20 -1.33
C GLY A 11 -5.97 15.68 -1.40
N ARG A 12 -4.81 15.11 -1.78
CA ARG A 12 -4.62 13.66 -1.82
C ARG A 12 -4.58 13.03 -0.43
N LEU A 13 -3.92 13.67 0.53
CA LEU A 13 -3.92 13.24 1.94
C LEU A 13 -5.33 13.30 2.54
N SER A 14 -6.08 14.36 2.24
CA SER A 14 -7.47 14.47 2.69
C SER A 14 -8.33 13.32 2.15
N ALA A 15 -8.17 12.98 0.87
CA ALA A 15 -8.86 11.84 0.27
C ALA A 15 -8.41 10.50 0.89
N TYR A 16 -7.12 10.35 1.20
CA TYR A 16 -6.58 9.17 1.87
C TYR A 16 -7.22 8.95 3.25
N TRP A 17 -7.28 9.97 4.11
CA TRP A 17 -7.87 9.84 5.44
C TRP A 17 -9.37 9.54 5.41
N ARG A 18 -10.11 10.16 4.48
CA ARG A 18 -11.53 9.84 4.27
C ARG A 18 -11.74 8.40 3.83
N ALA A 19 -10.89 7.89 2.94
CA ALA A 19 -10.96 6.49 2.50
C ALA A 19 -10.71 5.50 3.65
N LEU A 20 -10.04 5.92 4.72
CA LEU A 20 -9.82 5.13 5.93
C LEU A 20 -10.94 5.30 6.99
N GLY A 21 -11.95 6.13 6.71
CA GLY A 21 -13.10 6.36 7.60
C GLY A 21 -12.99 7.61 8.48
N VAL A 22 -11.90 8.38 8.39
CA VAL A 22 -11.81 9.67 9.12
C VAL A 22 -12.79 10.66 8.50
N SER A 23 -13.79 11.08 9.27
CA SER A 23 -14.90 11.90 8.78
C SER A 23 -14.84 13.36 9.23
N ASP A 24 -14.17 13.62 10.36
CA ASP A 24 -14.03 14.96 10.92
C ASP A 24 -13.02 15.80 10.11
N PRO A 25 -13.42 16.95 9.55
CA PRO A 25 -12.53 17.79 8.75
C PRO A 25 -11.31 18.32 9.52
N ASP A 26 -11.45 18.59 10.82
CA ASP A 26 -10.36 19.13 11.64
C ASP A 26 -9.30 18.04 11.89
N GLN A 27 -9.76 16.81 12.13
CA GLN A 27 -8.89 15.63 12.24
C GLN A 27 -8.14 15.34 10.94
N ILE A 28 -8.84 15.42 9.81
CA ILE A 28 -8.23 15.24 8.48
C ILE A 28 -7.15 16.29 8.25
N ALA A 29 -7.42 17.55 8.60
CA ALA A 29 -6.45 18.64 8.45
C ALA A 29 -5.21 18.40 9.31
N ALA A 30 -5.38 18.08 10.59
CA ALA A 30 -4.30 17.83 11.53
C ALA A 30 -3.40 16.65 11.08
N LEU A 31 -4.00 15.52 10.68
CA LEU A 31 -3.27 14.36 10.18
C LEU A 31 -2.54 14.64 8.87
N SER A 32 -3.18 15.40 7.97
CA SER A 32 -2.57 15.78 6.69
C SER A 32 -1.37 16.71 6.89
N GLU A 33 -1.48 17.70 7.79
CA GLU A 33 -0.37 18.59 8.13
C GLU A 33 0.79 17.82 8.78
N GLN A 34 0.47 16.91 9.70
CA GLN A 34 1.48 16.08 10.37
C GLN A 34 2.20 15.16 9.37
N ALA A 35 1.46 14.57 8.42
CA ALA A 35 2.02 13.75 7.35
C ALA A 35 2.93 14.57 6.42
N LEU A 36 2.52 15.78 6.05
CA LEU A 36 3.34 16.70 5.24
C LEU A 36 4.64 17.05 5.95
N ARG A 37 4.56 17.42 7.24
CA ARG A 37 5.73 17.79 8.05
C ARG A 37 6.74 16.65 8.18
N ARG A 38 6.27 15.40 8.22
CA ARG A 38 7.13 14.20 8.30
C ARG A 38 7.65 13.74 6.93
N GLY A 39 6.83 13.85 5.89
CA GLY A 39 7.13 13.32 4.55
C GLY A 39 7.92 14.27 3.65
N MET A 40 8.06 15.54 4.05
CA MET A 40 8.80 16.58 3.31
C MET A 40 9.99 17.07 4.14
N PRO A 41 11.05 16.26 4.31
CA PRO A 41 12.28 16.75 4.94
C PRO A 41 12.92 17.86 4.09
N ASP A 42 13.64 18.78 4.73
CA ASP A 42 14.35 19.91 4.08
C ASP A 42 15.40 19.47 3.02
N ARG A 43 15.65 18.16 2.84
CA ARG A 43 16.66 17.62 1.94
C ARG A 43 16.03 17.10 0.63
N PRO A 44 16.45 17.59 -0.55
CA PRO A 44 15.81 17.31 -1.84
C PRO A 44 16.11 15.92 -2.42
N GLU A 45 16.81 15.05 -1.69
CA GLU A 45 17.14 13.67 -2.11
C GLU A 45 15.95 12.70 -1.94
N SER A 46 14.84 13.18 -1.37
CA SER A 46 13.63 12.40 -1.09
C SER A 46 12.91 11.96 -2.38
N PRO A 47 12.26 10.77 -2.39
CA PRO A 47 11.34 10.38 -3.46
C PRO A 47 10.26 11.42 -3.72
N ASP A 48 9.52 11.24 -4.82
CA ASP A 48 8.37 12.06 -5.21
C ASP A 48 7.59 12.56 -3.97
N PRO A 49 7.43 13.88 -3.79
CA PRO A 49 6.87 14.49 -2.58
C PRO A 49 5.51 13.92 -2.17
N LEU A 50 4.70 13.52 -3.15
CA LEU A 50 3.41 12.88 -2.86
C LEU A 50 3.60 11.49 -2.23
N THR A 51 4.52 10.70 -2.78
CA THR A 51 4.90 9.39 -2.25
C THR A 51 5.44 9.50 -0.82
N GLY A 52 6.31 10.49 -0.55
CA GLY A 52 6.82 10.77 0.79
C GLY A 52 5.73 11.13 1.79
N ALA A 53 4.79 12.00 1.40
CA ALA A 53 3.66 12.39 2.25
C ALA A 53 2.71 11.22 2.55
N LEU A 54 2.41 10.37 1.56
CA LEU A 54 1.57 9.19 1.77
C LEU A 54 2.25 8.12 2.63
N ALA A 55 3.56 7.93 2.48
CA ALA A 55 4.34 7.05 3.36
C ALA A 55 4.28 7.56 4.80
N ALA A 56 4.50 8.86 5.02
CA ALA A 56 4.40 9.48 6.33
C ALA A 56 2.99 9.38 6.95
N ALA A 57 1.93 9.48 6.14
CA ALA A 57 0.55 9.25 6.58
C ALA A 57 0.33 7.81 7.06
N ARG A 58 0.83 6.82 6.31
CA ARG A 58 0.79 5.42 6.74
C ARG A 58 1.58 5.21 8.04
N ASP A 59 2.76 5.82 8.15
CA ASP A 59 3.59 5.68 9.35
C ASP A 59 2.92 6.29 10.59
N LEU A 60 2.15 7.36 10.44
CA LEU A 60 1.33 7.91 11.54
C LEU A 60 0.29 6.90 12.04
N LEU A 61 -0.36 6.20 11.12
CA LEU A 61 -1.31 5.14 11.46
C LEU A 61 -0.62 3.95 12.12
N ASP A 62 0.50 3.50 11.56
CA ASP A 62 1.29 2.38 12.07
C ASP A 62 1.86 2.71 13.47
N ASP A 63 2.30 3.95 13.70
CA ASP A 63 2.73 4.48 14.99
C ASP A 63 1.60 4.40 16.04
N TRP A 64 0.38 4.77 15.65
CA TRP A 64 -0.78 4.68 16.54
C TRP A 64 -1.14 3.23 16.83
N LEU A 65 -1.19 2.36 15.81
CA LEU A 65 -1.47 0.93 15.98
C LEU A 65 -0.45 0.26 16.91
N ALA A 66 0.84 0.54 16.74
CA ALA A 66 1.90 0.02 17.59
C ALA A 66 1.67 0.39 19.07
N ARG A 67 1.32 1.66 19.35
CA ARG A 67 1.05 2.12 20.72
C ARG A 67 -0.24 1.55 21.29
N THR A 68 -1.32 1.53 20.51
CA THR A 68 -2.65 1.09 20.97
C THR A 68 -2.68 -0.41 21.29
N LEU A 69 -1.94 -1.21 20.51
CA LEU A 69 -1.93 -2.67 20.67
C LEU A 69 -0.73 -3.20 21.46
N ASP A 70 0.22 -2.32 21.80
CA ASP A 70 1.53 -2.67 22.37
C ASP A 70 2.30 -3.67 21.48
N LEU A 71 2.32 -3.38 20.17
CA LEU A 71 2.95 -4.25 19.18
C LEU A 71 4.41 -3.85 18.91
N PRO A 72 5.31 -4.83 18.66
CA PRO A 72 6.62 -4.51 18.11
C PRO A 72 6.46 -3.88 16.72
N ARG A 73 7.38 -3.00 16.33
CA ARG A 73 7.43 -2.41 14.98
C ARG A 73 7.88 -3.39 13.89
N GLN A 74 7.33 -4.59 13.89
CA GLN A 74 7.55 -5.58 12.86
C GLN A 74 6.52 -5.37 11.73
N PRO A 75 6.94 -5.37 10.45
CA PRO A 75 6.05 -5.10 9.33
C PRO A 75 4.82 -6.01 9.28
N GLN A 76 4.99 -7.28 9.66
CA GLN A 76 3.92 -8.28 9.59
C GLN A 76 2.87 -8.09 10.69
N ALA A 77 3.29 -7.77 11.92
CA ALA A 77 2.37 -7.46 13.02
C ALA A 77 1.52 -6.22 12.72
N LEU A 78 2.16 -5.17 12.18
CA LEU A 78 1.46 -3.95 11.78
C LEU A 78 0.53 -4.16 10.58
N ALA A 79 0.90 -5.03 9.63
CA ALA A 79 0.03 -5.39 8.52
C ALA A 79 -1.24 -6.10 8.98
N ALA A 80 -1.14 -7.04 9.93
CA ALA A 80 -2.29 -7.73 10.50
C ALA A 80 -3.20 -6.77 11.29
N ALA A 81 -2.61 -5.89 12.11
CA ALA A 81 -3.35 -4.86 12.83
C ALA A 81 -4.09 -3.89 11.87
N ARG A 82 -3.44 -3.50 10.78
CA ARG A 82 -4.06 -2.65 9.76
C ARG A 82 -5.18 -3.39 9.03
N ALA A 83 -5.01 -4.66 8.72
CA ALA A 83 -6.06 -5.47 8.10
C ALA A 83 -7.29 -5.58 9.03
N ALA A 84 -7.09 -5.76 10.34
CA ALA A 84 -8.17 -5.77 11.33
C ALA A 84 -8.90 -4.42 11.40
N LEU A 85 -8.14 -3.32 11.40
CA LEU A 85 -8.69 -1.95 11.39
C LEU A 85 -9.54 -1.71 10.13
N LEU A 86 -8.97 -2.00 8.96
CA LEU A 86 -9.62 -1.83 7.65
C LEU A 86 -10.77 -2.82 7.43
N GLY A 87 -10.75 -3.96 8.11
CA GLY A 87 -11.83 -4.93 8.14
C GLY A 87 -13.05 -4.46 8.94
N GLY A 88 -12.99 -3.29 9.57
CA GLY A 88 -14.11 -2.69 10.29
C GLY A 88 -14.29 -3.19 11.71
N ALA A 89 -13.26 -3.81 12.32
CA ALA A 89 -13.32 -4.27 13.71
C ALA A 89 -13.63 -3.15 14.70
N VAL A 90 -13.25 -1.91 14.37
CA VAL A 90 -13.47 -0.73 15.20
C VAL A 90 -13.86 0.45 14.30
N PRO A 91 -15.16 0.69 14.04
CA PRO A 91 -15.59 1.77 13.15
C PRO A 91 -15.28 3.17 13.70
N ASP A 92 -15.28 3.34 15.02
CA ASP A 92 -15.04 4.63 15.70
C ASP A 92 -13.56 4.91 16.01
N TRP A 93 -12.64 4.13 15.41
CA TRP A 93 -11.20 4.30 15.61
C TRP A 93 -10.68 5.73 15.34
N PRO A 94 -11.21 6.53 14.38
CA PRO A 94 -10.69 7.88 14.14
C PRO A 94 -10.88 8.78 15.35
N ALA A 95 -12.04 8.71 16.02
CA ALA A 95 -12.30 9.49 17.22
C ALA A 95 -11.32 9.13 18.35
N VAL A 96 -10.96 7.85 18.44
CA VAL A 96 -10.04 7.34 19.46
C VAL A 96 -8.58 7.69 19.19
N LEU A 97 -8.22 7.99 17.93
CA LEU A 97 -6.88 8.49 17.59
C LEU A 97 -6.58 9.84 18.27
N PHE A 98 -7.61 10.66 18.48
CA PHE A 98 -7.50 11.99 19.10
C PHE A 98 -7.96 12.00 20.56
N ALA A 99 -8.51 10.90 21.07
CA ALA A 99 -8.99 10.81 22.43
C ALA A 99 -7.83 10.57 23.43
N PRO A 100 -8.05 10.84 24.74
CA PRO A 100 -7.11 10.45 25.78
C PRO A 100 -6.83 8.94 25.76
N PRO A 101 -5.64 8.50 26.21
CA PRO A 101 -5.22 7.09 26.12
C PRO A 101 -6.15 6.11 26.84
N ASP A 102 -6.90 6.55 27.84
CA ASP A 102 -7.89 5.72 28.52
C ASP A 102 -9.06 5.31 27.61
N ALA A 103 -9.46 6.17 26.65
CA ALA A 103 -10.50 5.87 25.66
C ALA A 103 -10.04 4.84 24.61
N ALA A 104 -8.72 4.63 24.48
CA ALA A 104 -8.16 3.65 23.55
C ALA A 104 -8.22 2.22 24.08
N ARG A 105 -8.50 2.00 25.37
CA ARG A 105 -8.52 0.65 25.97
C ARG A 105 -9.61 -0.23 25.36
N ASP A 106 -10.83 0.28 25.20
CA ASP A 106 -11.95 -0.50 24.66
C ASP A 106 -11.71 -0.88 23.18
N VAL A 107 -11.19 0.07 22.40
CA VAL A 107 -10.74 -0.15 21.02
C VAL A 107 -9.60 -1.16 20.93
N SER A 108 -8.64 -1.11 21.85
CA SER A 108 -7.50 -2.03 21.85
C SER A 108 -7.93 -3.49 22.05
N GLY A 109 -8.95 -3.73 22.88
CA GLY A 109 -9.51 -5.07 23.10
C GLY A 109 -10.19 -5.62 21.85
N ALA A 110 -11.10 -4.83 21.26
CA ALA A 110 -11.79 -5.21 20.03
C ALA A 110 -10.82 -5.42 18.85
N LEU A 111 -9.86 -4.52 18.69
CA LEU A 111 -8.86 -4.60 17.63
C LEU A 111 -7.95 -5.83 17.83
N ARG A 112 -7.48 -6.10 19.05
CA ARG A 112 -6.67 -7.29 19.37
C ARG A 112 -7.41 -8.59 19.08
N ALA A 113 -8.71 -8.65 19.41
CA ALA A 113 -9.53 -9.82 19.11
C ALA A 113 -9.74 -10.04 17.60
N ALA A 114 -9.66 -8.98 16.79
CA ALA A 114 -9.80 -9.04 15.35
C ALA A 114 -8.48 -9.21 14.59
N VAL A 115 -7.32 -9.03 15.24
CA VAL A 115 -6.02 -9.29 14.60
C VAL A 115 -5.91 -10.78 14.30
N ALA A 116 -5.84 -11.12 13.01
CA ALA A 116 -5.63 -12.48 12.58
C ALA A 116 -4.24 -12.99 13.00
N GLU A 117 -4.19 -14.25 13.44
CA GLU A 117 -2.93 -14.93 13.71
C GLU A 117 -2.04 -14.98 12.46
N PRO A 118 -0.72 -14.75 12.58
CA PRO A 118 0.19 -14.81 11.45
C PRO A 118 0.13 -16.19 10.79
N ALA A 119 0.04 -16.21 9.45
CA ALA A 119 0.17 -17.46 8.70
C ALA A 119 1.52 -18.13 9.03
N PRO A 120 1.56 -19.48 9.14
CA PRO A 120 2.79 -20.19 9.44
C PRO A 120 3.86 -19.93 8.38
N ALA A 121 5.12 -20.01 8.79
CA ALA A 121 6.26 -19.77 7.91
C ALA A 121 6.18 -20.71 6.68
N PRO A 122 6.47 -20.20 5.47
CA PRO A 122 6.46 -21.04 4.27
C PRO A 122 7.47 -22.17 4.42
N ALA A 123 6.98 -23.39 4.52
CA ALA A 123 7.82 -24.58 4.49
C ALA A 123 8.24 -24.84 3.04
N PRO A 124 9.54 -25.05 2.74
CA PRO A 124 9.97 -25.42 1.41
C PRO A 124 9.31 -26.75 1.01
N GLY A 125 8.30 -26.67 0.15
CA GLY A 125 7.71 -27.84 -0.47
C GLY A 125 8.59 -28.31 -1.61
N THR A 126 8.94 -29.59 -1.63
CA THR A 126 9.52 -30.25 -2.81
C THR A 126 8.42 -30.37 -3.86
N MET A 127 8.24 -29.31 -4.64
CA MET A 127 7.37 -29.35 -5.81
C MET A 127 8.11 -30.09 -6.93
N PRO A 128 7.58 -31.20 -7.47
CA PRO A 128 8.18 -31.85 -8.63
C PRO A 128 8.18 -30.86 -9.80
N ALA A 129 9.31 -30.76 -10.52
CA ALA A 129 9.43 -29.90 -11.68
C ALA A 129 8.43 -30.34 -12.75
N GLN A 130 7.32 -29.60 -12.90
CA GLN A 130 6.40 -29.79 -14.00
C GLN A 130 7.02 -29.19 -15.25
N ARG A 131 7.27 -30.03 -16.26
CA ARG A 131 7.67 -29.55 -17.58
C ARG A 131 6.47 -28.85 -18.21
N ILE A 132 6.64 -27.57 -18.51
CA ILE A 132 5.71 -26.84 -19.38
C ILE A 132 5.98 -27.36 -20.79
N GLU A 133 5.16 -28.31 -21.24
CA GLU A 133 5.16 -28.75 -22.62
C GLU A 133 4.50 -27.66 -23.49
N LEU A 134 5.32 -26.79 -24.06
CA LEU A 134 4.93 -25.75 -25.03
C LEU A 134 4.56 -26.38 -26.39
N PHE A 135 3.60 -27.30 -26.40
CA PHE A 135 3.11 -27.85 -27.66
C PHE A 135 2.03 -26.94 -28.26
N SER A 136 2.26 -26.62 -29.54
CA SER A 136 1.31 -26.10 -30.52
C SER A 136 0.89 -24.61 -30.50
N LEU A 137 1.23 -23.82 -29.47
CA LEU A 137 0.93 -22.37 -29.50
C LEU A 137 1.93 -21.52 -30.32
N LEU A 138 3.08 -22.09 -30.69
CA LEU A 138 4.14 -21.37 -31.43
C LEU A 138 4.20 -21.69 -32.93
N ASP A 139 3.41 -22.66 -33.42
CA ASP A 139 3.33 -22.95 -34.86
C ASP A 139 2.84 -21.75 -35.70
N PRO A 140 1.84 -20.96 -35.25
CA PRO A 140 1.42 -19.78 -35.99
C PRO A 140 2.53 -18.72 -36.10
N LEU A 141 3.37 -18.58 -35.06
CA LEU A 141 4.47 -17.61 -35.02
C LEU A 141 5.63 -18.01 -35.93
N ARG A 142 5.87 -19.32 -36.14
CA ARG A 142 6.89 -19.80 -37.08
C ARG A 142 6.49 -19.59 -38.54
N HIS A 143 5.19 -19.68 -38.85
CA HIS A 143 4.70 -19.41 -40.20
C HIS A 143 4.86 -17.94 -40.61
N TRP A 144 4.55 -17.02 -39.69
CA TRP A 144 4.64 -15.57 -39.94
C TRP A 144 6.08 -15.08 -40.20
N ARG A 145 7.09 -15.77 -39.65
CA ARG A 145 8.50 -15.40 -39.86
C ARG A 145 9.05 -15.79 -41.23
N ARG A 146 8.41 -16.73 -41.94
CA ARG A 146 8.83 -17.14 -43.29
C ARG A 146 8.28 -16.24 -44.39
N SER A 147 7.12 -15.61 -44.19
CA SER A 147 6.48 -14.73 -45.17
C SER A 147 7.10 -13.33 -45.26
N VAL A 148 7.91 -12.92 -44.28
CA VAL A 148 8.55 -11.58 -44.25
C VAL A 148 9.92 -11.56 -44.95
N SER A 149 10.46 -12.71 -45.36
CA SER A 149 11.80 -12.81 -45.98
C SER A 149 11.81 -13.16 -47.48
N SER A 150 10.74 -12.87 -48.21
CA SER A 150 10.78 -12.84 -49.67
C SER A 150 10.97 -11.40 -50.17
N PRO A 151 12.22 -10.94 -50.43
CA PRO A 151 12.43 -9.73 -51.18
C PRO A 151 12.05 -9.96 -52.65
N SER A 152 11.22 -9.04 -53.12
CA SER A 152 10.88 -8.75 -54.50
C SER A 152 12.12 -8.68 -55.40
N GLU A 153 12.42 -9.71 -56.19
CA GLU A 153 13.15 -9.54 -57.45
C GLU A 153 12.17 -9.05 -58.51
N LYS A 154 12.22 -7.74 -58.77
CA LYS A 154 11.65 -7.11 -59.96
C LYS A 154 12.50 -7.52 -61.17
N THR A 155 11.83 -8.17 -62.12
CA THR A 155 11.96 -8.13 -63.58
C THR A 155 12.48 -6.81 -64.18
N PRO A 156 12.69 -6.69 -65.51
CA PRO A 156 13.16 -7.63 -66.55
C PRO A 156 14.30 -7.00 -67.40
N SER A 157 14.87 -7.73 -68.36
CA SER A 157 15.20 -7.21 -69.70
C SER A 157 15.54 -8.33 -70.67
#